data_AF-A0A6P0NRJ4-F1
#
_entry.id   AF-A0A6P0NRJ4-F1
#
_cell.length_a   1.000
_cell.length_b   1.000
_cell.length_c   1.000
_cell.angle_alpha   90.00
_cell.angle_beta   90.00
_cell.angle_gamma   90.00
#
_symmetry.space_group_name_H-M   'P 1'
#
loop_
_entity.id
_entity.type
_entity.pdbx_description
1 polymer ?
#
loop_
_entity_poly.entity_id
_entity_poly.type
_entity_poly.pdbx_seq_one_letter_code
_entity_poly.pdbx_strand_id
1 'polypeptide(L)'
;MWLHPIIDFSIPPETVFLRLPAWQLLESSKDQLLATTKLEKLSSIVIIAAAYRDAQLTVDKQNFPLPAAVSYWRSQKLRNVFIGGEIHAYMVHHFLSQRLVIPIPDLWLIGVAIVLGKGIVLILEKKSPLRQQKGIFLFLFLLNIIYGLASLQIYITAAILLPLFLPSLTFWVCIFFYLIKPKSTIKLV
;
A
#
# COMPACT_ATOMS: atom_id res chain seq x y z
N MET A 1 1.55 -7.00 -16.22
CA MET A 1 1.77 -5.54 -16.29
C MET A 1 2.23 -5.07 -14.91
N TRP A 2 3.46 -4.55 -14.79
CA TRP A 2 4.11 -4.15 -13.53
C TRP A 2 4.30 -2.63 -13.47
N LEU A 3 4.54 -2.06 -12.28
CA LEU A 3 4.75 -0.62 -12.06
C LEU A 3 3.58 0.28 -12.46
N HIS A 4 2.36 -0.26 -12.50
CA HIS A 4 1.17 0.55 -12.70
C HIS A 4 0.77 1.22 -11.39
N PRO A 5 0.46 2.53 -11.42
CA PRO A 5 -0.03 3.21 -10.24
C PRO A 5 -1.27 2.54 -9.66
N ILE A 6 -1.34 2.49 -8.33
CA ILE A 6 -2.49 2.01 -7.59
C ILE A 6 -3.21 3.16 -6.90
N ILE A 7 -4.48 2.97 -6.58
CA ILE A 7 -5.26 3.92 -5.79
C ILE A 7 -4.89 3.76 -4.33
N ASP A 8 -4.46 4.85 -3.69
CA ASP A 8 -4.10 4.84 -2.29
C ASP A 8 -5.27 5.28 -1.39
N PHE A 9 -5.84 4.31 -0.67
CA PHE A 9 -6.97 4.52 0.25
C PHE A 9 -6.52 4.85 1.69
N SER A 10 -5.23 5.06 1.93
CA SER A 10 -4.74 5.55 3.24
C SER A 10 -5.21 6.97 3.55
N ILE A 11 -5.56 7.76 2.53
CA ILE A 11 -6.07 9.11 2.68
C ILE A 11 -7.59 9.06 2.97
N PRO A 12 -8.08 9.73 4.02
CA PRO A 12 -9.50 9.70 4.36
C PRO A 12 -10.36 10.37 3.28
N PRO A 13 -11.52 9.78 2.91
CA PRO A 13 -12.36 10.27 1.82
C PRO A 13 -12.76 11.75 1.95
N GLU A 14 -13.00 12.21 3.19
CA GLU A 14 -13.42 13.59 3.51
C GLU A 14 -12.38 14.64 3.11
N THR A 15 -11.11 14.25 2.96
CA THR A 15 -10.03 15.13 2.48
C THR A 15 -9.85 15.09 0.97
N VAL A 16 -10.39 14.05 0.31
CA VAL A 16 -10.24 13.82 -1.12
C VAL A 16 -11.40 14.42 -1.90
N PHE A 17 -12.63 14.22 -1.42
CA PHE A 17 -13.81 14.70 -2.12
C PHE A 17 -14.95 15.04 -1.16
N LEU A 18 -15.79 15.98 -1.60
CA LEU A 18 -17.10 16.21 -1.02
C LEU A 18 -18.16 15.54 -1.90
N ARG A 19 -19.07 14.81 -1.27
CA ARG A 19 -20.23 14.26 -1.98
C ARG A 19 -21.40 15.23 -1.86
N LEU A 20 -21.86 15.72 -3.00
CA LEU A 20 -23.04 16.59 -3.08
C LEU A 20 -24.14 15.88 -3.90
N PRO A 21 -25.33 15.66 -3.33
CA PRO A 21 -26.48 15.20 -4.10
C PRO A 21 -26.83 16.18 -5.20
N ALA A 22 -27.23 15.67 -6.37
CA ALA A 22 -27.58 16.51 -7.52
C ALA A 22 -28.72 17.50 -7.21
N TRP A 23 -29.76 17.07 -6.48
CA TRP A 23 -30.85 17.95 -6.07
C TRP A 23 -30.35 19.12 -5.22
N GLN A 24 -29.41 18.87 -4.30
CA GLN A 24 -28.85 19.91 -3.44
C GLN A 24 -28.01 20.88 -4.26
N LEU A 25 -27.27 20.41 -5.27
CA LEU A 25 -26.55 21.28 -6.21
C LEU A 25 -27.50 22.17 -7.03
N LEU A 26 -28.66 21.66 -7.44
CA LEU A 26 -29.62 22.36 -8.28
C LEU A 26 -30.50 23.36 -7.50
N GLU A 27 -30.85 23.02 -6.26
CA GLU A 27 -31.78 23.80 -5.43
C GLU A 27 -31.08 24.82 -4.52
N SER A 28 -29.81 24.62 -4.19
CA SER A 28 -29.08 25.53 -3.30
C SER A 28 -28.70 26.83 -4.03
N SER A 29 -28.85 27.96 -3.34
CA SER A 29 -28.29 29.22 -3.85
C SER A 29 -26.75 29.16 -3.88
N LYS A 30 -26.12 29.98 -4.73
CA LYS A 30 -24.66 30.07 -4.82
C LYS A 30 -24.04 30.29 -3.43
N ASP A 31 -24.56 31.22 -2.64
CA ASP A 31 -24.03 31.56 -1.32
C ASP A 31 -24.16 30.40 -0.31
N GLN A 32 -25.25 29.62 -0.40
CA GLN A 32 -25.43 28.42 0.43
C GLN A 32 -24.44 27.31 0.06
N LEU A 33 -24.17 27.11 -1.23
CA LEU A 33 -23.17 26.15 -1.69
C LEU A 33 -21.78 26.57 -1.23
N LEU A 34 -21.44 27.85 -1.34
CA LEU A 34 -20.12 28.35 -0.94
C LEU A 34 -19.87 28.21 0.57
N ALA A 35 -20.88 28.50 1.39
CA ALA A 35 -20.82 28.32 2.83
C ALA A 35 -20.65 26.84 3.25
N THR A 36 -21.27 25.91 2.52
CA THR A 36 -21.26 24.48 2.85
C THR A 36 -20.08 23.72 2.25
N THR A 37 -19.52 24.17 1.13
CA THR A 37 -18.54 23.39 0.35
C THR A 37 -17.16 24.02 0.26
N LYS A 38 -16.97 25.26 0.72
CA LYS A 38 -15.73 26.05 0.53
C LYS A 38 -15.27 26.12 -0.94
N LEU A 39 -16.19 25.98 -1.91
CA LEU A 39 -15.89 25.92 -3.34
C LEU A 39 -15.17 27.17 -3.88
N GLU A 40 -15.36 28.35 -3.26
CA GLU A 40 -14.81 29.62 -3.76
C GLU A 40 -13.29 29.75 -3.70
N LYS A 41 -12.60 28.90 -2.92
CA LYS A 41 -11.15 29.00 -2.70
C LYS A 41 -10.31 27.99 -3.48
N LEU A 42 -10.92 27.07 -4.23
CA LEU A 42 -10.21 25.98 -4.88
C LEU A 42 -10.65 25.86 -6.34
N SER A 43 -9.70 25.58 -7.23
CA SER A 43 -9.97 25.08 -8.58
C SER A 43 -10.61 23.70 -8.47
N SER A 44 -11.90 23.64 -8.16
CA SER A 44 -12.61 22.41 -7.85
C SER A 44 -13.00 21.67 -9.14
N ILE A 45 -12.63 20.39 -9.23
CA ILE A 45 -13.12 19.49 -10.28
C ILE A 45 -14.46 18.91 -9.83
N VAL A 46 -15.48 19.11 -10.66
CA VAL A 46 -16.80 18.51 -10.44
C VAL A 46 -16.87 17.19 -11.21
N ILE A 47 -17.02 16.09 -10.47
CA ILE A 47 -17.23 14.76 -11.04
C ILE A 47 -18.71 14.41 -10.90
N ILE A 48 -19.41 14.31 -12.03
CA ILE A 48 -20.81 13.92 -12.06
C ILE A 48 -20.89 12.40 -12.21
N ALA A 49 -21.35 11.72 -11.16
CA ALA A 49 -21.54 10.28 -11.15
C ALA A 49 -23.04 9.95 -11.07
N ALA A 50 -23.56 9.29 -12.11
CA ALA A 50 -24.94 8.81 -12.14
C ALA A 50 -25.08 7.53 -11.31
N ALA A 51 -26.17 7.42 -10.55
CA ALA A 51 -26.50 6.24 -9.75
C ALA A 51 -28.00 5.91 -9.85
N TYR A 52 -28.55 5.95 -11.07
CA TYR A 52 -29.98 5.72 -11.32
C TYR A 52 -30.24 4.28 -11.77
N ARG A 53 -31.37 3.73 -11.31
CA ARG A 53 -31.81 2.35 -11.60
C ARG A 53 -32.05 2.11 -13.11
N ASP A 54 -32.44 3.16 -13.85
CA ASP A 54 -32.82 3.08 -15.27
C ASP A 54 -31.64 3.22 -16.25
N ALA A 55 -30.43 3.45 -15.75
CA ALA A 55 -29.22 3.50 -16.59
C ALA A 55 -28.83 2.12 -17.15
N GLN A 56 -29.66 1.08 -16.98
CA GLN A 56 -29.39 -0.36 -17.27
C GLN A 56 -28.07 -0.88 -16.67
N LEU A 57 -27.50 -0.11 -15.75
CA LEU A 57 -26.35 -0.42 -14.94
C LEU A 57 -26.94 -0.87 -13.62
N THR A 58 -27.22 -2.16 -13.49
CA THR A 58 -27.67 -2.76 -12.23
C THR A 58 -26.82 -2.19 -11.10
N VAL A 59 -27.45 -1.74 -10.02
CA VAL A 59 -26.78 -1.08 -8.88
C VAL A 59 -25.52 -1.86 -8.45
N ASP A 60 -25.51 -3.18 -8.57
CA ASP A 60 -24.36 -4.05 -8.25
C ASP A 60 -23.18 -4.03 -9.25
N LYS A 61 -23.35 -3.53 -10.48
CA LYS A 61 -22.29 -3.53 -11.52
C LYS A 61 -21.36 -2.31 -11.47
N GLN A 62 -21.79 -1.19 -10.89
CA GLN A 62 -20.95 0.02 -10.71
C GLN A 62 -20.49 0.23 -9.26
N ASN A 63 -20.94 -0.64 -8.37
CA ASN A 63 -20.55 -0.66 -6.98
C ASN A 63 -19.38 -1.61 -6.83
N PHE A 64 -18.31 -1.11 -6.23
CA PHE A 64 -17.14 -1.90 -5.90
C PHE A 64 -17.26 -2.39 -4.45
N PRO A 65 -16.69 -3.56 -4.14
CA PRO A 65 -16.55 -3.98 -2.75
C PRO A 65 -15.81 -2.87 -1.99
N LEU A 66 -16.31 -2.52 -0.81
CA LEU A 66 -15.74 -1.44 -0.02
C LEU A 66 -14.30 -1.82 0.38
N PRO A 67 -13.27 -1.07 -0.04
CA PRO A 67 -11.89 -1.38 0.35
C PRO A 67 -11.74 -1.28 1.87
N ALA A 68 -10.95 -2.17 2.47
CA ALA A 68 -10.80 -2.25 3.92
C ALA A 68 -10.33 -0.92 4.57
N ALA A 69 -9.44 -0.20 3.89
CA ALA A 69 -9.00 1.12 4.36
C ALA A 69 -10.15 2.14 4.34
N VAL A 70 -10.97 2.15 3.29
CA VAL A 70 -12.15 3.02 3.22
C VAL A 70 -13.21 2.59 4.25
N SER A 71 -13.41 1.29 4.49
CA SER A 71 -14.32 0.83 5.54
C SER A 71 -13.84 1.24 6.93
N TYR A 72 -12.53 1.26 7.18
CA TYR A 72 -11.97 1.76 8.42
C TYR A 72 -12.33 3.23 8.64
N TRP A 73 -12.06 4.09 7.63
CA TRP A 73 -12.42 5.51 7.69
C TRP A 73 -13.93 5.75 7.82
N ARG A 74 -14.74 4.92 7.15
CA ARG A 74 -16.19 4.99 7.16
C ARG A 74 -16.86 4.24 8.29
N SER A 75 -16.13 3.60 9.21
CA SER A 75 -16.72 2.73 10.26
C SER A 75 -17.72 3.44 11.18
N GLN A 76 -17.88 4.77 11.06
CA GLN A 76 -18.91 5.58 11.71
C GLN A 76 -20.14 5.90 10.81
N LYS A 77 -20.23 5.37 9.57
CA LYS A 77 -21.26 5.71 8.55
C LYS A 77 -21.88 4.43 7.94
N LEU A 78 -23.21 4.43 7.79
CA LEU A 78 -24.10 3.31 7.43
C LEU A 78 -23.94 2.71 6.00
N ARG A 79 -22.86 2.97 5.27
CA ARG A 79 -22.78 2.61 3.84
C ARG A 79 -21.61 1.70 3.49
N ASN A 80 -21.95 0.44 3.18
CA ASN A 80 -21.02 -0.64 2.86
C ASN A 80 -20.63 -0.72 1.38
N VAL A 81 -20.79 0.37 0.63
CA VAL A 81 -20.61 0.38 -0.83
C VAL A 81 -19.72 1.53 -1.27
N PHE A 82 -18.76 1.22 -2.14
CA PHE A 82 -17.89 2.20 -2.80
C PHE A 82 -18.35 2.43 -4.24
N ILE A 83 -18.66 3.68 -4.61
CA ILE A 83 -19.21 3.99 -5.94
C ILE A 83 -18.08 4.29 -6.91
N GLY A 84 -18.24 3.96 -8.19
CA GLY A 84 -17.33 4.37 -9.25
C GLY A 84 -16.96 5.87 -9.25
N GLY A 85 -17.89 6.78 -8.93
CA GLY A 85 -17.58 8.21 -8.81
C GLY A 85 -16.54 8.53 -7.72
N GLU A 86 -16.55 7.78 -6.62
CA GLU A 86 -15.59 7.93 -5.52
C GLU A 86 -14.20 7.43 -5.94
N ILE A 87 -14.13 6.35 -6.74
CA ILE A 87 -12.89 5.87 -7.36
C ILE A 87 -12.27 6.95 -8.25
N HIS A 88 -13.06 7.55 -9.14
CA HIS A 88 -12.57 8.60 -10.04
C HIS A 88 -12.10 9.83 -9.27
N ALA A 89 -12.81 10.20 -8.19
CA ALA A 89 -12.39 11.29 -7.32
C ALA A 89 -11.01 11.01 -6.69
N TYR A 90 -10.80 9.80 -6.17
CA TYR A 90 -9.47 9.40 -5.70
C TYR A 90 -8.41 9.42 -6.80
N MET A 91 -8.70 8.90 -8.00
CA MET A 91 -7.74 8.89 -9.10
C MET A 91 -7.34 10.31 -9.51
N VAL A 92 -8.32 11.20 -9.69
CA VAL A 92 -8.08 12.61 -10.04
C VAL A 92 -7.31 13.32 -8.94
N HIS A 93 -7.68 13.12 -7.67
CA HIS A 93 -6.96 13.67 -6.54
C HIS A 93 -5.49 13.22 -6.52
N HIS A 94 -5.21 11.91 -6.66
CA HIS A 94 -3.84 11.40 -6.67
C HIS A 94 -3.03 11.90 -7.86
N PHE A 95 -3.67 12.03 -9.03
CA PHE A 95 -3.03 12.59 -10.22
C PHE A 95 -2.63 14.05 -9.99
N LEU A 96 -3.55 14.88 -9.47
CA LEU A 96 -3.29 16.30 -9.22
C LEU A 96 -2.34 16.56 -8.04
N SER A 97 -2.40 15.74 -7.01
CA SER A 97 -1.49 15.83 -5.85
C SER A 97 -0.13 15.17 -6.09
N GLN A 98 0.13 14.70 -7.32
CA GLN A 98 1.37 13.98 -7.70
C GLN A 98 1.69 12.79 -6.79
N ARG A 99 0.66 12.17 -6.22
CA ARG A 99 0.77 11.05 -5.27
C ARG A 99 0.30 9.74 -5.88
N LEU A 100 0.76 9.45 -7.09
CA LEU A 100 0.49 8.20 -7.78
C LEU A 100 1.37 7.10 -7.18
N VAL A 101 0.78 6.21 -6.37
CA VAL A 101 1.55 5.17 -5.68
C VAL A 101 1.99 4.08 -6.64
N ILE A 102 3.30 3.87 -6.79
CA ILE A 102 3.87 2.87 -7.70
C ILE A 102 4.40 1.69 -6.88
N PRO A 103 3.82 0.48 -7.00
CA PRO A 103 4.34 -0.70 -6.32
C PRO A 103 5.52 -1.31 -7.06
N ILE A 104 6.60 -1.60 -6.32
CA ILE A 104 7.70 -2.42 -6.83
C ILE A 104 7.27 -3.89 -6.82
N PRO A 105 7.48 -4.65 -7.92
CA PRO A 105 7.10 -6.06 -7.97
C PRO A 105 7.79 -6.91 -6.91
N ASP A 106 7.01 -7.72 -6.19
CA ASP A 106 7.50 -8.63 -5.14
C ASP A 106 8.64 -9.53 -5.62
N LEU A 107 8.53 -10.07 -6.84
CA LEU A 107 9.52 -10.97 -7.42
C LEU A 107 10.93 -10.34 -7.50
N TRP A 108 11.03 -9.03 -7.71
CA TRP A 108 12.33 -8.35 -7.81
C TRP A 108 13.05 -8.38 -6.46
N LEU A 109 12.35 -7.98 -5.40
CA LEU A 109 12.93 -7.97 -4.06
C LEU A 109 13.07 -9.37 -3.46
N ILE A 110 12.22 -10.34 -3.84
CA ILE A 110 12.44 -11.75 -3.51
C ILE A 110 13.76 -12.24 -4.11
N GLY A 111 14.04 -11.92 -5.39
CA GLY A 111 15.30 -12.27 -6.04
C GLY A 111 16.51 -11.70 -5.29
N VAL A 112 16.46 -10.41 -4.93
CA VAL A 112 17.49 -9.75 -4.10
C VAL A 112 17.63 -10.43 -2.73
N ALA A 113 16.51 -10.75 -2.08
CA ALA A 113 16.50 -11.41 -0.78
C ALA A 113 17.15 -12.81 -0.80
N ILE A 114 16.94 -13.59 -1.87
CA ILE A 114 17.59 -14.90 -2.04
C ILE A 114 19.10 -14.75 -2.17
N VAL A 115 19.57 -13.80 -3.00
CA VAL A 115 21.00 -13.54 -3.20
C VAL A 115 21.65 -13.11 -1.89
N LEU A 116 21.05 -12.16 -1.18
CA LEU A 116 21.55 -11.68 0.12
C LEU A 116 21.52 -12.78 1.18
N GLY A 117 20.43 -13.55 1.26
CA GLY A 117 20.29 -14.65 2.22
C GLY A 117 21.35 -15.72 2.03
N LYS A 118 21.56 -16.17 0.77
CA LYS A 118 22.63 -17.13 0.45
C LYS A 118 24.03 -16.56 0.68
N GLY A 119 24.26 -15.30 0.33
CA GLY A 119 25.53 -14.62 0.58
C GLY A 119 25.88 -14.59 2.07
N ILE A 120 24.90 -14.30 2.92
CA ILE A 120 25.06 -14.33 4.38
C ILE A 120 25.35 -15.74 4.89
N VAL A 121 24.63 -16.76 4.41
CA VAL A 121 24.89 -18.16 4.76
C VAL A 121 26.35 -18.55 4.48
N LEU A 122 26.90 -18.17 3.32
CA LEU A 122 28.31 -18.42 2.99
C LEU A 122 29.31 -17.71 3.92
N ILE A 123 28.97 -16.50 4.38
CA ILE A 123 29.78 -15.76 5.36
C ILE A 123 29.72 -16.44 6.73
N LEU A 124 28.55 -16.94 7.14
CA LEU A 124 28.35 -17.66 8.40
C LEU A 124 29.10 -18.99 8.41
N GLU A 125 29.15 -19.71 7.28
CA GLU A 125 29.92 -20.96 7.15
C GLU A 125 31.42 -20.77 7.43
N LYS A 126 31.98 -19.60 7.08
CA LYS A 126 33.40 -19.30 7.27
C LYS A 126 33.78 -18.86 8.70
N LYS A 127 32.82 -18.47 9.55
CA LYS A 127 33.09 -17.95 10.91
C LYS A 127 32.65 -18.95 12.00
N SER A 128 33.60 -19.43 12.82
CA SER A 128 33.39 -20.61 13.66
C SER A 128 32.95 -20.45 15.14
N PRO A 129 32.89 -19.28 15.81
CA PRO A 129 32.40 -19.25 17.19
C PRO A 129 30.89 -18.90 17.30
N LEU A 130 30.12 -19.79 17.95
CA LEU A 130 28.68 -19.63 18.26
C LEU A 130 28.34 -18.27 18.91
N ARG A 131 29.27 -17.68 19.69
CA ARG A 131 29.07 -16.39 20.38
C ARG A 131 29.03 -15.20 19.42
N GLN A 132 29.79 -15.23 18.32
CA GLN A 132 29.72 -14.19 17.28
C GLN A 132 28.45 -14.29 16.43
N GLN A 133 27.89 -15.49 16.28
CA GLN A 133 26.68 -15.70 15.49
C GLN A 133 25.47 -14.96 16.09
N LYS A 134 25.30 -14.97 17.43
CA LYS A 134 24.22 -14.23 18.10
C LYS A 134 24.24 -12.72 17.78
N GLY A 135 25.43 -12.11 17.76
CA GLY A 135 25.60 -10.70 17.41
C GLY A 135 25.25 -10.40 15.95
N ILE A 136 25.62 -11.31 15.03
CA ILE A 136 25.26 -11.19 13.61
C ILE A 136 23.74 -11.31 13.43
N PHE A 137 23.08 -12.27 14.08
CA PHE A 137 21.62 -12.40 14.01
C PHE A 137 20.88 -11.16 14.52
N LEU A 138 21.33 -10.60 15.66
CA LEU A 138 20.78 -9.35 16.19
C LEU A 138 20.95 -8.20 15.18
N PHE A 139 22.13 -8.09 14.57
CA PHE A 139 22.41 -7.08 13.56
C PHE A 139 21.52 -7.24 12.31
N LEU A 140 21.32 -8.46 11.82
CA LEU A 140 20.44 -8.73 10.68
C LEU A 140 18.97 -8.44 10.99
N PHE A 141 18.54 -8.71 12.21
CA PHE A 141 17.19 -8.35 12.68
C PHE A 141 17.00 -6.83 12.72
N LEU A 142 17.98 -6.10 13.27
CA LEU A 142 17.99 -4.63 13.25
C LEU A 142 17.95 -4.09 11.82
N LEU A 143 18.73 -4.66 10.91
CA LEU A 143 18.76 -4.25 9.51
C LEU A 143 17.39 -4.47 8.83
N ASN A 144 16.68 -5.54 9.19
CA ASN A 144 15.34 -5.81 8.68
C ASN A 144 14.31 -4.79 9.17
N ILE A 145 14.39 -4.37 10.44
CA ILE A 145 13.56 -3.29 11.00
C ILE A 145 13.85 -1.98 10.27
N ILE A 146 15.13 -1.65 10.09
CA ILE A 146 15.56 -0.44 9.36
C ILE A 146 15.02 -0.47 7.93
N TYR A 147 15.08 -1.62 7.25
CA TYR A 147 14.49 -1.80 5.92
C TYR A 147 12.97 -1.52 5.92
N GLY A 148 12.23 -2.00 6.92
CA GLY A 148 10.81 -1.71 7.07
C GLY A 148 10.51 -0.23 7.26
N LEU A 149 11.26 0.45 8.14
CA LEU A 149 11.13 1.88 8.37
C LEU A 149 11.50 2.71 7.13
N ALA A 150 12.60 2.36 6.47
CA ALA A 150 13.03 3.00 5.23
C ALA A 150 11.98 2.83 4.12
N SER A 151 11.40 1.62 4.01
CA SER A 151 10.32 1.34 3.05
C SER A 151 9.08 2.21 3.31
N LEU A 152 8.71 2.38 4.59
CA LEU A 152 7.61 3.26 4.97
C LEU A 152 7.92 4.73 4.66
N GLN A 153 9.14 5.19 4.94
CA GLN A 153 9.56 6.55 4.63
C GLN A 153 9.51 6.83 3.13
N ILE A 154 10.01 5.89 2.31
CA ILE A 154 9.96 5.96 0.84
C ILE A 154 8.51 6.03 0.35
N TYR A 155 7.60 5.27 0.96
CA TYR A 155 6.18 5.34 0.63
C TYR A 155 5.58 6.73 0.94
N ILE A 156 5.89 7.31 2.10
CA ILE A 156 5.37 8.63 2.48
C ILE A 156 5.93 9.74 1.58
N THR A 157 7.24 9.70 1.28
CA THR A 157 7.92 10.80 0.56
C THR A 157 7.83 10.67 -0.96
N ALA A 158 7.99 9.47 -1.50
CA ALA A 158 8.11 9.23 -2.94
C ALA A 158 6.92 8.49 -3.55
N ALA A 159 5.91 8.10 -2.74
CA ALA A 159 4.79 7.27 -3.18
C ALA A 159 5.23 5.94 -3.82
N ILE A 160 6.38 5.40 -3.42
CA ILE A 160 6.84 4.08 -3.91
C ILE A 160 6.55 3.04 -2.83
N LEU A 161 5.79 2.00 -3.20
CA LEU A 161 5.46 0.91 -2.30
C LEU A 161 6.47 -0.23 -2.46
N LEU A 162 7.32 -0.43 -1.46
CA LEU A 162 8.27 -1.54 -1.40
C LEU A 162 7.67 -2.74 -0.66
N PRO A 163 7.73 -3.96 -1.23
CA PRO A 163 7.23 -5.15 -0.56
C PRO A 163 8.10 -5.50 0.65
N LEU A 164 7.49 -5.53 1.83
CA LEU A 164 8.16 -5.79 3.08
C LEU A 164 8.13 -7.28 3.45
N PHE A 165 6.94 -7.89 3.41
CA PHE A 165 6.68 -9.19 3.99
C PHE A 165 7.39 -10.34 3.25
N LEU A 166 7.10 -10.54 1.96
CA LEU A 166 7.65 -11.68 1.21
C LEU A 166 9.18 -11.65 1.06
N PRO A 167 9.83 -10.52 0.74
CA PRO A 167 11.30 -10.48 0.68
C PRO A 167 11.96 -10.74 2.04
N SER A 168 11.41 -10.16 3.11
CA SER A 168 11.91 -10.40 4.47
C SER A 168 11.77 -11.87 4.89
N LEU A 169 10.59 -12.45 4.67
CA LEU A 169 10.35 -13.86 4.96
C LEU A 169 11.30 -14.76 4.17
N THR A 170 11.46 -14.50 2.87
CA THR A 170 12.35 -15.28 1.99
C THR A 170 13.80 -15.25 2.48
N PHE A 171 14.28 -14.06 2.87
CA PHE A 171 15.60 -13.88 3.43
C PHE A 171 15.82 -14.73 4.70
N TRP A 172 14.88 -14.67 5.63
CA TRP A 172 14.95 -15.44 6.87
C TRP A 172 14.83 -16.94 6.64
N VAL A 173 13.98 -17.39 5.72
CA VAL A 173 13.86 -18.80 5.34
C VAL A 173 15.18 -19.35 4.81
N CYS A 174 15.90 -18.59 3.97
CA CYS A 174 17.22 -18.99 3.48
C CYS A 174 18.21 -19.23 4.62
N ILE A 175 18.22 -18.35 5.62
CA ILE A 175 19.11 -18.47 6.79
C ILE A 175 18.65 -19.59 7.73
N PHE A 176 17.34 -19.77 7.89
CA PHE A 176 16.76 -20.83 8.71
C PHE A 176 17.11 -22.22 8.19
N PHE A 177 17.04 -22.44 6.87
CA PHE A 177 17.46 -23.70 6.27
C PHE A 177 18.94 -24.01 6.52
N TYR A 178 19.80 -23.00 6.60
CA TYR A 178 21.20 -23.20 6.99
C TYR A 178 21.34 -23.69 8.44
N LEU A 179 20.56 -23.14 9.38
CA LEU A 179 20.62 -23.53 10.79
C LEU A 179 20.16 -24.99 11.01
N ILE A 180 19.23 -25.48 10.21
CA ILE A 180 18.73 -26.87 10.30
C ILE A 180 19.70 -27.87 9.66
N LYS A 181 20.50 -27.43 8.68
CA LYS A 181 21.35 -28.34 7.91
C LYS A 181 22.36 -29.01 8.86
N PRO A 182 22.35 -30.35 9.00
CA PRO A 182 23.30 -31.03 9.86
C PRO A 182 24.71 -30.75 9.32
N LYS A 183 25.62 -30.30 10.19
CA LYS A 183 27.04 -30.20 9.85
C LYS A 183 27.53 -31.61 9.55
N SER A 184 27.64 -31.98 8.29
CA SER A 184 28.21 -33.28 7.91
C SER A 184 29.69 -33.25 8.25
N THR A 185 30.05 -33.81 9.39
CA THR A 185 31.43 -34.07 9.78
C THR A 185 31.96 -35.16 8.85
N ILE A 186 32.53 -34.78 7.71
CA ILE A 186 33.32 -35.70 6.90
C ILE A 186 34.60 -35.95 7.70
N LYS A 187 34.62 -37.05 8.46
CA LYS A 187 35.86 -37.64 8.95
C LYS A 187 36.48 -38.39 7.77
N LEU A 188 37.48 -37.79 7.13
CA LEU A 188 38.44 -38.52 6.32
C LEU A 188 39.24 -39.42 7.27
N VAL A 189 39.07 -40.73 7.11
CA VAL A 189 39.92 -41.77 7.68
C VAL A 189 41.12 -41.95 6.75
#